data_AF-A0A0K1QFW3-F1
#
_entry.id   AF-A0A0K1QFW3-F1
#
_cell.length_a   1.000
_cell.length_b   1.000
_cell.length_c   1.000
_cell.angle_alpha   90.00
_cell.angle_beta   90.00
_cell.angle_gamma   90.00
#
_symmetry.space_group_name_H-M   'P 1'
#
loop_
_entity.id
_entity.type
_entity.pdbx_description
1 polymer ?
#
loop_
_entity_poly.entity_id
_entity_poly.type
_entity_poly.pdbx_seq_one_letter_code
_entity_poly.pdbx_strand_id
1 'polypeptide(L)'
;MNNPFERYGLDPREGVEAITRRLKELAEDAKTEAERAEIRAAWEELTLHPARRLRAALFAHPETRVPLGAPPPRTRVRSVAMELGLRDIAPRPSVECALNLSVEERARADEQASAAPSFVDDPLV
;
A
#
# COMPACT_ATOMS: atom_id res chain seq x y z
N MET A 1 -2.34 9.57 -6.56
CA MET A 1 -2.59 10.31 -5.32
C MET A 1 -1.24 10.54 -4.66
N ASN A 2 -0.83 11.80 -4.47
CA ASN A 2 0.49 12.12 -3.90
C ASN A 2 0.36 12.11 -2.37
N ASN A 3 0.90 11.11 -1.70
CA ASN A 3 0.80 10.98 -0.25
C ASN A 3 1.80 11.94 0.42
N PRO A 4 1.37 12.85 1.30
CA PRO A 4 2.30 13.78 1.97
C PRO A 4 3.35 13.06 2.83
N PHE A 5 3.07 11.86 3.35
CA PHE A 5 4.09 11.09 4.09
C PHE A 5 5.24 10.63 3.19
N GLU A 6 4.93 10.11 2.01
CA GLU A 6 5.95 9.64 1.07
C GLU A 6 6.71 10.81 0.43
N ARG A 7 5.99 11.90 0.11
CA ARG A 7 6.58 13.09 -0.51
C ARG A 7 7.68 13.73 0.35
N TYR A 8 7.47 13.78 1.66
CA TYR A 8 8.38 14.45 2.60
C TYR A 8 9.18 13.47 3.47
N GLY A 9 9.09 12.16 3.19
CA GLY A 9 9.82 11.13 3.94
C GLY A 9 9.43 11.07 5.43
N LEU A 10 8.17 11.38 5.75
CA LEU A 10 7.65 11.38 7.12
C LEU A 10 7.18 9.98 7.49
N ASP A 11 7.45 9.56 8.73
CA ASP A 11 6.92 8.30 9.26
C ASP A 11 5.48 8.51 9.77
N PRO A 12 4.48 7.77 9.25
CA PRO A 12 3.09 7.87 9.72
C PRO A 12 2.89 7.47 11.18
N ARG A 13 3.84 6.77 11.79
CA ARG A 13 3.83 6.36 13.19
C ARG A 13 4.26 7.47 14.14
N GLU A 14 4.85 8.54 13.61
CA GLU A 14 5.28 9.70 14.39
C GLU A 14 4.09 10.56 14.85
N GLY A 15 4.24 11.18 16.03
CA GLY A 15 3.25 12.11 16.58
C GLY A 15 3.21 13.45 15.84
N VAL A 16 2.16 14.24 16.08
CA VAL A 16 1.95 15.58 15.47
C VAL A 16 3.15 16.51 15.67
N GLU A 17 3.78 16.46 16.85
CA GLU A 17 4.94 17.30 17.18
C GLU A 17 6.15 16.99 16.31
N ALA A 18 6.40 15.71 16.04
CA ALA A 18 7.51 15.26 15.18
C ALA A 18 7.25 15.64 13.71
N ILE A 19 6.02 15.43 13.22
CA ILE A 19 5.59 15.87 11.89
C ILE A 19 5.77 17.38 11.73
N THR A 20 5.33 18.17 12.71
CA THR A 20 5.41 19.64 12.69
C THR A 20 6.85 20.12 12.65
N ARG A 21 7.73 19.52 13.46
CA ARG A 21 9.17 19.82 13.47
C ARG A 21 9.81 19.52 12.12
N ARG A 22 9.55 18.35 11.53
CA ARG A 22 10.08 17.96 10.22
C ARG A 22 9.60 18.88 9.09
N LEU A 23 8.31 19.21 9.07
CA LEU A 23 7.77 20.13 8.06
C LEU A 23 8.30 21.56 8.25
N LYS A 24 8.60 21.98 9.49
CA LYS A 24 9.27 23.26 9.75
C LYS A 24 10.69 23.27 9.19
N GLU A 25 11.48 22.22 9.44
CA GLU A 25 12.82 22.06 8.86
C GLU A 25 12.78 22.16 7.32
N LEU A 26 11.83 21.47 6.68
CA LEU A 26 11.65 21.52 5.23
C LEU A 26 11.20 22.89 4.72
N ALA A 27 10.39 23.62 5.48
CA ALA A 27 9.95 24.96 5.11
C ALA A 27 11.08 26.00 5.17
N GLU A 28 12.02 25.85 6.11
CA GLU A 28 13.22 26.68 6.22
C GLU A 28 14.21 26.39 5.08
N ASP A 29 14.33 25.12 4.66
CA ASP A 29 15.19 24.70 3.55
C ASP A 29 14.60 25.00 2.15
N ALA A 30 13.32 25.37 2.08
CA ALA A 30 12.61 25.63 0.82
C ALA A 30 13.13 26.89 0.11
N LYS A 31 13.48 26.75 -1.17
CA LYS A 31 14.08 27.82 -1.98
C LYS A 31 13.05 28.72 -2.63
N THR A 32 11.82 28.24 -2.78
CA THR A 32 10.74 28.95 -3.48
C THR A 32 9.52 29.15 -2.59
N GLU A 33 8.75 30.20 -2.86
CA GLU A 33 7.48 30.44 -2.16
C GLU A 33 6.43 29.36 -2.49
N ALA A 34 6.48 28.80 -3.71
CA ALA A 34 5.61 27.71 -4.13
C ALA A 34 5.84 26.44 -3.27
N GLU A 35 7.09 26.05 -3.05
CA GLU A 35 7.42 24.91 -2.18
C GLU A 35 6.97 25.16 -0.73
N ARG A 36 7.15 26.38 -0.21
CA ARG A 36 6.66 26.74 1.13
C ARG A 36 5.14 26.63 1.24
N ALA A 37 4.41 27.04 0.21
CA ALA A 37 2.96 26.91 0.18
C ALA A 37 2.50 25.44 0.18
N GLU A 38 3.20 24.58 -0.56
CA GLU A 38 2.91 23.13 -0.58
C GLU A 38 3.22 22.44 0.75
N ILE A 39 4.31 22.84 1.41
CA ILE A 39 4.67 22.35 2.75
C ILE A 39 3.63 22.79 3.77
N ARG A 40 3.15 24.05 3.70
CA ARG A 40 2.07 24.55 4.56
C ARG A 40 0.77 23.76 4.34
N ALA A 41 0.38 23.52 3.09
CA ALA A 41 -0.81 22.74 2.78
C ALA A 41 -0.72 21.30 3.32
N ALA A 42 0.45 20.67 3.21
CA ALA A 42 0.68 19.34 3.79
C ALA A 42 0.66 19.36 5.32
N TRP A 43 1.20 20.41 5.95
CA TRP A 43 1.11 20.60 7.39
C TRP A 43 -0.33 20.73 7.87
N GLU A 44 -1.15 21.54 7.20
CA GLU A 44 -2.58 21.67 7.52
C GLU A 44 -3.31 20.33 7.37
N GLU A 45 -3.07 19.60 6.28
CA GLU A 45 -3.68 18.29 6.07
C GLU A 45 -3.31 17.26 7.14
N LEU A 46 -2.04 17.25 7.57
CA LEU A 46 -1.54 16.27 8.53
C LEU A 46 -1.80 16.65 9.98
N THR A 47 -1.93 17.93 10.32
CA THR A 47 -2.05 18.38 11.71
C THR A 47 -3.47 18.84 12.09
N LEU A 48 -4.23 19.47 11.18
CA LEU A 48 -5.57 19.99 11.46
C LEU A 48 -6.69 18.99 11.13
N HIS A 49 -6.41 17.95 10.35
CA HIS A 49 -7.42 16.99 9.91
C HIS A 49 -7.05 15.54 10.28
N PRO A 50 -7.32 15.10 11.52
CA PRO A 50 -6.93 13.77 12.01
C PRO A 50 -7.40 12.61 11.12
N ALA A 51 -8.62 12.68 10.58
CA ALA A 51 -9.16 11.66 9.67
C ALA A 51 -8.40 11.60 8.33
N ARG A 52 -7.99 12.75 7.78
CA ARG A 52 -7.18 12.82 6.55
C ARG A 52 -5.77 12.30 6.79
N ARG A 53 -5.17 12.66 7.94
CA ARG A 53 -3.90 12.08 8.39
C ARG A 53 -3.96 10.56 8.47
N LEU A 54 -4.97 9.99 9.12
CA LEU A 54 -5.11 8.54 9.23
C LEU A 54 -5.26 7.88 7.86
N ARG A 55 -6.07 8.45 6.97
CA ARG A 55 -6.20 7.96 5.59
C ARG A 55 -4.86 8.00 4.86
N ALA A 56 -4.13 9.11 4.93
CA ALA A 56 -2.81 9.23 4.33
C ALA A 56 -1.80 8.25 4.95
N ALA A 57 -1.86 8.02 6.27
CA ALA A 57 -1.00 7.08 6.97
C ALA A 57 -1.21 5.63 6.52
N LEU A 58 -2.47 5.22 6.30
CA LEU A 58 -2.79 3.88 5.82
C LEU A 58 -2.24 3.57 4.42
N PHE A 59 -2.14 4.60 3.57
CA PHE A 59 -1.59 4.49 2.22
C PHE A 59 -0.11 4.86 2.13
N ALA A 60 0.54 5.14 3.26
CA ALA A 60 1.97 5.38 3.27
C ALA A 60 2.69 4.04 3.39
N HIS A 61 3.65 3.78 2.50
CA HIS A 61 4.45 2.57 2.51
C HIS A 61 5.86 2.89 3.03
N PRO A 62 6.06 3.10 4.35
CA PRO A 62 7.41 3.27 4.88
C PRO A 62 8.20 1.99 4.60
N GLU A 63 9.36 2.11 3.94
CA GLU A 63 10.23 0.97 3.67
C GLU A 63 10.87 0.50 4.99
N THR A 64 10.26 -0.52 5.58
CA THR A 64 10.68 -1.16 6.84
C THR A 64 11.41 -2.48 6.61
N ARG A 65 11.58 -2.90 5.35
CA ARG A 65 12.20 -4.18 5.03
C ARG A 65 13.72 -4.12 5.26
N VAL A 66 14.29 -5.23 5.71
CA VAL A 66 15.74 -5.45 5.72
C VAL A 66 16.22 -5.33 4.26
N PRO A 67 17.34 -4.64 3.98
CA PRO A 67 17.87 -4.55 2.62
C PRO A 67 17.98 -5.96 2.05
N LEU A 68 17.34 -6.17 0.89
CA LEU A 68 17.47 -7.41 0.15
C LEU A 68 18.97 -7.59 -0.13
N GLY A 69 19.57 -8.62 0.47
CA GLY A 69 20.97 -8.94 0.23
C GLY A 69 21.23 -9.22 -1.25
N ALA A 70 22.48 -9.48 -1.61
CA ALA A 70 22.81 -9.85 -2.98
C ALA A 70 21.97 -11.07 -3.41
N PRO A 71 21.29 -11.03 -4.57
CA PRO A 71 20.56 -12.18 -5.05
C PRO A 71 21.56 -13.34 -5.21
N PRO A 72 21.18 -14.59 -4.87
CA PRO A 72 22.04 -15.73 -5.11
C PRO A 72 22.43 -15.77 -6.59
N PRO A 73 23.68 -16.16 -6.93
CA PRO A 73 24.09 -16.26 -8.32
C PRO A 73 23.12 -17.15 -9.07
N ARG A 74 22.63 -16.67 -10.21
CA ARG A 74 21.76 -17.45 -11.09
C ARG A 74 22.56 -18.62 -11.64
N THR A 75 22.49 -19.77 -10.98
CA THR A 75 22.94 -21.02 -11.57
C THR A 75 22.07 -21.26 -12.78
N ARG A 76 22.66 -21.16 -13.97
CA ARG A 76 21.99 -21.49 -15.22
C ARG A 76 21.76 -23.01 -15.20
N VAL A 77 20.62 -23.42 -14.67
CA VAL A 77 20.17 -24.80 -14.83
C VAL A 77 19.92 -24.97 -16.31
N ARG A 78 20.75 -25.78 -16.98
CA ARG A 78 20.45 -26.25 -18.33
C ARG A 78 19.07 -26.88 -18.24
N SER A 79 18.07 -26.30 -18.90
CA SER A 79 16.76 -26.92 -18.99
C SER A 79 17.00 -28.33 -19.54
N VAL A 80 16.69 -29.34 -18.74
CA VAL A 80 16.49 -30.67 -19.28
C VAL A 80 15.34 -30.47 -20.27
N ALA A 81 15.55 -30.86 -21.52
CA ALA A 81 14.49 -30.83 -22.50
C ALA A 81 13.40 -31.78 -21.99
N MET A 82 12.39 -31.24 -21.31
CA MET A 82 11.18 -31.97 -21.04
C MET A 82 10.52 -32.14 -22.40
N GLU A 83 10.44 -33.37 -22.87
CA GLU A 83 9.59 -33.72 -24.00
C GLU A 83 8.15 -33.40 -23.59
N LEU A 84 7.66 -32.24 -24.02
CA LEU A 84 6.27 -31.86 -23.82
C LEU A 84 5.41 -32.84 -24.62
N GLY A 85 4.57 -33.60 -23.93
CA GLY A 85 3.58 -34.45 -24.57
C GLY A 85 2.36 -33.64 -25.02
N LEU A 86 1.54 -34.22 -25.89
CA LEU A 86 0.28 -33.59 -26.35
C LEU A 86 -0.63 -33.14 -25.18
N ARG A 87 -0.60 -33.87 -24.06
CA ARG A 87 -1.34 -33.54 -22.82
C ARG A 87 -0.89 -32.25 -22.13
N ASP A 88 0.34 -31.80 -22.39
CA ASP A 88 0.92 -30.61 -21.77
C ASP A 88 0.54 -29.32 -22.53
N ILE A 89 0.09 -29.48 -23.78
CA ILE A 89 -0.37 -28.41 -24.67
C ILE A 89 -1.91 -28.41 -24.80
N ALA A 90 -2.57 -29.45 -24.27
CA ALA A 90 -4.01 -29.56 -24.32
C ALA A 90 -4.67 -28.34 -23.64
N PRO A 91 -5.68 -27.70 -24.28
CA PRO A 91 -6.39 -26.60 -23.68
C PRO A 91 -7.05 -27.06 -22.38
N ARG A 92 -6.69 -26.44 -21.26
CA ARG A 92 -7.31 -26.71 -19.96
C ARG A 92 -8.42 -25.69 -19.71
N PRO A 93 -9.55 -26.11 -19.11
CA PRO A 93 -10.55 -25.17 -18.66
C PRO A 93 -9.92 -24.19 -17.66
N SER A 94 -10.39 -22.95 -17.65
CA SER A 94 -10.02 -21.99 -16.60
C SER A 94 -10.28 -22.61 -15.23
N VAL A 95 -9.42 -22.31 -14.25
CA VAL A 95 -9.58 -22.77 -12.86
C VAL A 95 -10.96 -22.38 -12.32
N GLU A 96 -11.46 -21.20 -12.70
CA GLU A 96 -12.79 -20.71 -12.32
C GLU A 96 -13.91 -21.62 -12.84
N CYS A 97 -13.80 -22.04 -14.11
CA CYS A 97 -14.77 -22.94 -14.75
C CYS A 97 -14.69 -24.35 -14.13
N ALA A 98 -13.49 -24.85 -13.86
CA ALA A 98 -13.29 -26.18 -13.27
C ALA A 98 -13.79 -26.27 -11.82
N LEU A 99 -13.70 -25.18 -11.06
CA LEU A 99 -14.21 -25.07 -9.70
C LEU A 99 -15.70 -24.66 -9.65
N ASN A 100 -16.34 -24.53 -10.83
CA ASN A 100 -17.72 -24.06 -10.98
C ASN A 100 -17.99 -22.74 -10.23
N LEU A 101 -16.96 -21.90 -10.11
CA LEU A 101 -17.04 -20.59 -9.48
C LEU A 101 -17.67 -19.64 -10.49
N SER A 102 -18.91 -19.25 -10.27
CA SER A 102 -19.49 -18.16 -11.05
C SER A 102 -18.78 -16.85 -10.69
N VAL A 103 -18.60 -15.98 -11.68
CA VAL A 103 -18.10 -14.60 -11.46
C VAL A 103 -18.96 -13.88 -10.42
N GLU A 104 -20.24 -14.24 -10.35
CA GLU A 104 -21.22 -13.74 -9.39
C GLU A 104 -20.99 -14.26 -7.97
N GLU A 105 -20.66 -15.54 -7.78
CA GLU A 105 -20.28 -16.09 -6.46
C GLU A 105 -18.99 -15.49 -5.95
N ARG A 106 -18.02 -15.24 -6.84
CA ARG A 106 -16.78 -14.55 -6.48
C ARG A 106 -17.04 -13.08 -6.12
N ALA A 107 -17.87 -12.38 -6.89
CA ALA A 107 -18.28 -11.02 -6.56
C ALA A 107 -19.03 -10.95 -5.23
N ARG A 108 -19.91 -11.92 -4.93
CA ARG A 108 -20.60 -12.02 -3.64
C ARG A 108 -19.65 -12.38 -2.50
N ALA A 109 -18.66 -13.24 -2.72
CA ALA A 109 -17.66 -13.58 -1.72
C ALA A 109 -16.75 -12.39 -1.40
N ASP A 110 -16.35 -11.62 -2.43
CA ASP A 110 -15.59 -10.38 -2.26
C ASP A 110 -16.44 -9.29 -1.57
N GLU A 111 -17.74 -9.21 -1.88
CA GLU A 111 -18.70 -8.31 -1.24
C GLU A 111 -18.99 -8.71 0.23
N GLN A 112 -19.11 -10.00 0.53
CA GLN A 112 -19.23 -10.53 1.90
C GLN A 112 -17.94 -10.38 2.71
N ALA A 113 -16.78 -10.53 2.08
CA ALA A 113 -15.49 -10.23 2.72
C ALA A 113 -15.33 -8.71 3.00
N SER A 114 -15.89 -7.86 2.13
CA SER A 114 -15.99 -6.41 2.36
C SER A 114 -17.06 -6.02 3.38
N ALA A 115 -18.06 -6.87 3.62
CA ALA A 115 -19.16 -6.68 4.57
C ALA A 115 -18.87 -7.33 5.93
N ALA A 116 -17.60 -7.39 6.35
CA ALA A 116 -17.28 -7.67 7.74
C ALA A 116 -18.05 -6.69 8.64
N PRO A 117 -18.78 -7.15 9.67
CA PRO A 117 -19.55 -6.26 10.53
C PRO A 117 -18.60 -5.25 11.17
N SER A 118 -18.89 -3.97 10.98
CA SER A 118 -18.24 -2.90 11.73
C SER A 118 -18.51 -3.18 13.21
N PHE A 119 -17.46 -3.45 13.98
CA PHE A 119 -17.52 -3.42 15.44
C PHE A 119 -17.98 -2.03 15.87
N VAL A 120 -19.28 -1.89 16.13
CA VAL A 120 -19.86 -0.76 16.84
C VAL A 120 -20.38 -1.33 18.15
N ASP A 121 -19.50 -1.33 19.14
CA ASP A 121 -19.72 -1.57 20.57
C ASP A 121 -19.00 -0.39 21.25
N ASP A 122 -19.48 0.33 22.26
CA ASP A 122 -20.54 0.11 23.25
C ASP A 122 -20.65 1.46 24.03
N PRO A 123 -21.82 2.10 24.22
CA PRO A 123 -21.90 3.28 25.07
C PRO A 123 -21.92 2.87 26.55
N LEU A 124 -20.76 2.94 27.20
CA LEU A 124 -20.64 2.80 28.65
C LEU A 124 -21.48 3.90 29.36
N VAL A 125 -22.53 3.46 30.06
CA VAL A 125 -23.18 4.17 31.17
C VAL A 125 -22.84 3.43 32.46
#